data_AF-A0A349D4A6-F1
#
_entry.id   AF-A0A349D4A6-F1
#
_cell.length_a   1.000
_cell.length_b   1.000
_cell.length_c   1.000
_cell.angle_alpha   90.00
_cell.angle_beta   90.00
_cell.angle_gamma   90.00
#
_symmetry.space_group_name_H-M   'P 1'
#
loop_
_entity.id
_entity.type
_entity.pdbx_description
1 polymer ?
#
loop_
_entity_poly.entity_id
_entity_poly.type
_entity_poly.pdbx_seq_one_letter_code
_entity_poly.pdbx_strand_id
1 'polypeptide(L)' 'MMNFSEVIDVDGRRILIEERQEGAKSIELRTIELDGRVTQYMKVKHAWGGEYFFRNGKMINAHIYHIEACKRLIGE' A
#
# COMPACT_ATOMS: atom_id res chain seq x y z
N MET A 1 -3.27 10.90 13.69
CA MET A 1 -1.80 10.73 13.71
C MET A 1 -1.39 10.08 12.40
N MET A 2 -0.35 10.59 11.74
CA MET A 2 0.21 9.99 10.52
C MET A 2 1.48 9.24 10.91
N ASN A 3 1.60 8.00 10.46
CA ASN A 3 2.79 7.18 10.68
C ASN A 3 3.46 6.90 9.34
N PHE A 4 4.79 6.98 9.31
CA PHE A 4 5.60 6.80 8.11
C PHE A 4 6.59 5.68 8.37
N SER A 5 6.65 4.71 7.48
CA SER A 5 7.63 3.64 7.52
C SER A 5 8.26 3.48 6.14
N GLU A 6 9.58 3.59 6.07
CA GLU A 6 10.32 3.25 4.86
C GLU A 6 10.82 1.82 4.97
N VAL A 7 10.58 1.04 3.93
CA VAL A 7 11.02 -0.36 3.81
C VAL A 7 11.74 -0.50 2.49
N ILE A 8 12.94 -1.08 2.52
CA ILE A 8 13.67 -1.48 1.32
C ILE A 8 13.48 -2.99 1.17
N ASP A 9 12.87 -3.41 0.08
CA ASP A 9 12.67 -4.82 -0.24
C ASP A 9 13.93 -5.45 -0.86
N VAL A 10 14.01 -6.78 -0.82
CA VAL A 10 15.12 -7.59 -1.33
C VAL A 10 15.40 -7.37 -2.82
N ASP A 11 14.39 -7.00 -3.60
CA ASP A 11 14.53 -6.67 -5.03
C ASP A 11 15.02 -5.23 -5.29
N GLY A 12 15.44 -4.50 -4.25
CA GLY A 12 15.86 -3.09 -4.36
C GLY A 12 14.69 -2.12 -4.51
N ARG A 13 13.45 -2.57 -4.26
CA ARG A 13 12.27 -1.72 -4.27
C ARG A 13 12.29 -0.83 -3.04
N ARG A 14 12.12 0.47 -3.23
CA ARG A 14 11.86 1.39 -2.13
C ARG A 14 10.37 1.47 -1.90
N ILE A 15 9.92 1.13 -0.71
CA ILE A 15 8.52 1.12 -0.32
C ILE A 15 8.35 2.12 0.81
N LEU A 16 7.63 3.20 0.54
CA LEU A 16 7.16 4.11 1.58
C LEU A 16 5.74 3.71 1.95
N ILE A 17 5.51 3.46 3.24
CA ILE A 17 4.20 3.15 3.80
C ILE A 17 3.77 4.33 4.66
N GLU A 18 2.62 4.91 4.33
CA GLU A 18 1.98 5.98 5.08
C GLU A 18 0.65 5.48 5.61
N GLU A 19 0.48 5.52 6.92
CA GLU A 19 -0.77 5.16 7.57
C GLU A 19 -1.41 6.39 8.19
N ARG A 20 -2.70 6.59 7.90
CA ARG A 20 -3.49 7.68 8.48
C ARG A 20 -4.89 7.23 8.84
N GLN A 21 -5.42 7.83 9.88
CA GLN A 21 -6.79 7.64 10.32
C GLN A 21 -7.60 8.88 9.96
N GLU A 22 -8.72 8.69 9.27
CA GLU A 22 -9.61 9.77 8.82
C GLU A 22 -11.03 9.46 9.25
N GLY A 23 -11.44 9.97 10.41
CA GLY A 23 -12.72 9.61 11.03
C GLY A 23 -12.82 8.10 11.31
N ALA A 24 -13.84 7.45 10.77
CA ALA A 24 -14.09 6.01 10.95
C ALA A 24 -13.42 5.13 9.86
N LYS A 25 -12.39 5.63 9.16
CA LYS A 25 -11.61 4.83 8.21
C LYS A 25 -10.11 4.93 8.49
N SER A 26 -9.43 3.82 8.25
CA SER A 26 -7.97 3.73 8.20
C SER A 26 -7.55 3.69 6.73
N ILE A 27 -6.55 4.48 6.39
CA ILE A 27 -6.00 4.56 5.04
C ILE A 27 -4.52 4.20 5.14
N GLU A 28 -4.11 3.22 4.34
CA GLU A 28 -2.71 2.84 4.15
C GLU A 28 -2.33 3.16 2.70
N LEU A 29 -1.34 4.03 2.50
CA LEU A 29 -0.78 4.37 1.20
C LEU A 29 0.61 3.73 1.11
N ARG A 30 0.85 2.92 0.08
CA ARG A 30 2.15 2.36 -0.25
C ARG A 30 2.64 2.98 -1.55
N THR A 31 3.75 3.71 -1.48
CA THR A 31 4.45 4.21 -2.67
C THR A 31 5.64 3.28 -2.93
N ILE A 32 5.60 2.56 -4.06
CA ILE A 32 6.64 1.61 -4.46
C ILE A 32 7.42 2.22 -5.62
N GLU A 33 8.72 2.43 -5.42
CA GLU A 33 9.67 2.80 -6.47
C GLU A 33 10.52 1.59 -6.85
N LEU A 34 10.48 1.24 -8.13
CA LEU A 34 11.29 0.17 -8.73
C LEU A 34 11.72 0.59 -10.14
N ASP A 35 13.01 0.48 -10.46
CA ASP A 35 13.57 0.84 -11.78
C ASP A 35 13.16 2.24 -12.26
N GLY A 36 13.11 3.22 -11.34
CA GLY A 36 12.69 4.59 -11.63
C GLY A 36 11.19 4.77 -11.91
N ARG A 37 10.38 3.71 -11.77
CA ARG A 37 8.92 3.77 -11.85
C ARG A 37 8.33 3.82 -10.46
N VAL A 38 7.51 4.84 -10.21
CA VAL A 38 6.76 5.00 -8.97
C VAL A 38 5.33 4.53 -9.18
N THR A 39 4.88 3.60 -8.35
CA THR A 39 3.49 3.13 -8.33
C THR A 39 2.92 3.30 -6.93
N GLN A 40 1.72 3.87 -6.85
CA GLN A 40 1.03 4.10 -5.59
C GLN A 40 -0.12 3.11 -5.42
N TYR A 41 -0.16 2.45 -4.27
CA TYR A 41 -1.25 1.58 -3.86
C TYR A 41 -1.91 2.15 -2.62
N MET A 42 -3.23 2.16 -2.58
CA MET A 42 -3.98 2.63 -1.42
C MET A 42 -4.94 1.55 -0.95
N LYS A 43 -4.93 1.27 0.34
CA LYS A 43 -5.92 0.44 1.03
C LYS A 43 -6.74 1.33 1.95
N VAL A 44 -8.06 1.29 1.80
CA VAL A 44 -9.00 2.01 2.67
C VAL A 44 -9.83 0.97 3.41
N LYS A 45 -9.72 0.95 4.74
CA LYS A 45 -10.50 0.09 5.63
C LYS A 45 -11.48 0.95 6.42
N HIS A 46 -12.77 0.70 6.25
CA HIS A 46 -13.80 1.35 7.03
C HIS A 46 -14.10 0.58 8.31
N ALA A 47 -14.51 1.29 9.37
CA ALA A 47 -14.91 0.69 10.64
C ALA A 47 -16.13 -0.26 10.51
N TRP A 48 -16.98 -0.04 9.50
CA TRP A 48 -18.10 -0.92 9.19
C TRP A 48 -17.69 -2.22 8.45
N GLY A 49 -16.40 -2.41 8.18
CA GLY A 49 -15.84 -3.67 7.66
C GLY A 49 -15.47 -3.66 6.18
N GLY A 50 -15.82 -2.62 5.42
CA GLY A 50 -15.47 -2.53 4.01
C GLY A 50 -14.00 -2.22 3.76
N GLU A 51 -13.42 -2.93 2.79
CA GLU A 51 -12.06 -2.71 2.32
C GLU A 51 -12.06 -2.38 0.83
N TYR A 52 -11.37 -1.30 0.47
CA TYR A 52 -11.22 -0.85 -0.91
C TYR A 52 -9.75 -0.68 -1.24
N PHE A 53 -9.39 -1.06 -2.46
CA PHE A 53 -8.01 -1.09 -2.93
C PHE A 53 -7.89 -0.28 -4.20
N PHE A 54 -6.79 0.48 -4.33
CA PHE A 54 -6.55 1.35 -5.46
C PHE A 54 -5.10 1.23 -5.92
N ARG A 55 -4.88 1.38 -7.23
CA ARG A 55 -3.57 1.54 -7.87
C ARG A 55 -3.58 2.81 -8.70
N ASN A 56 -2.69 3.76 -8.40
CA ASN A 56 -2.61 5.07 -9.05
C ASN A 56 -4.00 5.76 -9.13
N GLY A 57 -4.75 5.72 -8.02
CA GLY A 57 -6.10 6.29 -7.91
C GLY A 57 -7.23 5.49 -8.57
N LYS A 58 -6.95 4.42 -9.31
CA LYS A 58 -7.97 3.55 -9.90
C LYS A 58 -8.28 2.37 -8.99
N MET A 59 -9.56 2.09 -8.77
CA MET A 59 -9.98 0.95 -7.95
C MET A 59 -9.50 -0.36 -8.59
N ILE A 60 -8.95 -1.24 -7.76
CA ILE A 60 -8.52 -2.60 -8.11
C ILE A 60 -9.15 -3.58 -7.12
N ASN A 61 -9.14 -4.87 -7.45
CA ASN A 61 -9.54 -5.89 -6.48
C ASN A 61 -8.44 -6.17 -5.45
N ALA A 62 -8.83 -6.79 -4.33
CA ALA A 62 -7.92 -7.15 -3.24
C ALA A 62 -6.77 -8.06 -3.71
N HIS A 63 -7.04 -8.99 -4.63
CA HIS A 63 -6.06 -9.95 -5.12
C HIS A 63 -4.90 -9.27 -5.85
N ILE A 64 -5.19 -8.30 -6.73
CA ILE A 64 -4.16 -7.49 -7.43
C ILE A 64 -3.34 -6.70 -6.41
N TYR A 65 -4.00 -6.07 -5.42
CA TYR A 65 -3.30 -5.33 -4.37
C TYR A 65 -2.34 -6.24 -3.59
N HIS A 66 -2.79 -7.42 -3.16
CA HIS A 66 -1.94 -8.33 -2.40
C HIS A 66 -0.75 -8.84 -3.21
N ILE A 67 -0.92 -9.11 -4.52
CA ILE A 67 0.18 -9.53 -5.38
C ILE A 67 1.16 -8.38 -5.62
N GLU A 68 0.67 -7.21 -6.02
CA GLU A 68 1.54 -6.14 -6.49
C GLU A 68 2.11 -5.28 -5.37
N ALA A 69 1.39 -5.11 -4.26
CA ALA A 69 1.76 -4.23 -3.16
C ALA A 69 2.23 -4.95 -1.88
N CYS A 70 1.91 -6.24 -1.71
CA CYS A 70 2.29 -7.03 -0.53
C CYS A 70 3.21 -8.22 -0.84
N LYS A 71 3.13 -8.83 -2.03
CA LYS A 71 3.86 -10.07 -2.34
C LYS A 71 5.30 -9.79 -2.78
N ARG A 72 6.12 -9.43 -1.79
CA ARG A 72 7.57 -9.61 -1.63
C ARG A 72 8.00 -8.75 -0.45
N LEU A 73 7.84 -9.32 0.73
CA LEU A 73 8.44 -8.87 1.99
C LEU A 73 8.98 -10.08 2.78
N ILE A 74 9.03 -11.27 2.15
CA ILE A 74 9.52 -12.50 2.75
C ILE A 74 10.50 -13.07 1.74
N GLY A 75 11.78 -13.01 2.09
CA GLY A 75 12.78 -13.87 1.49
C GLY A 75 12.47 -15.31 1.88
N GLU A 76 12.32 -16.16 0.88
CA GLU A 76 12.61 -17.59 1.00
C GLU A 76 14.03 -17.82 0.46
#